data_AF-A0A3D1BGE7-F1
#
_entry.id   AF-A0A3D1BGE7-F1
#
_cell.length_a   1.000
_cell.length_b   1.000
_cell.length_c   1.000
_cell.angle_alpha   90.00
_cell.angle_beta   90.00
_cell.angle_gamma   90.00
#
_symmetry.space_group_name_H-M   'P 1'
#
loop_
_entity.id
_entity.type
_entity.pdbx_description
1 polymer ?
#
loop_
_entity_poly.entity_id
_entity_poly.type
_entity_poly.pdbx_seq_one_letter_code
_entity_poly.pdbx_strand_id
1 'polypeptide(L)'
;MDRNTLTGLVLMMALLLGYQWYMAPTDEEVAQWEAEQARLTAEEDSTAAADYAASQAALNATAQLQAASENDGNLNPELDAELRRRFGEFGPGVIGTDRDLVMSNDQVRVTFNTRGGLPVAATLQDGYTRYGGDEPVSLWVREQSDMNVAWDVPGVGRVGFQDLHFKPISEGPTQLVLESDLGDNNAIRVVHKLEGYQVKTDINFMGVERLTERQRLFTWNALGQRNEKGLQW
;
A
#
# COMPACT_ATOMS: atom_id res chain seq x y z
N MET A 1 -5.77 -54.40 38.05
CA MET A 1 -4.60 -54.13 37.18
C MET A 1 -3.56 -55.20 37.45
N ASP A 2 -3.16 -55.94 36.43
CA ASP A 2 -2.12 -56.97 36.57
C ASP A 2 -0.77 -56.31 36.84
N ARG A 3 0.04 -56.94 37.68
CA ARG A 3 1.36 -56.41 38.09
C ARG A 3 2.29 -56.16 36.90
N ASN A 4 2.06 -56.86 35.79
CA ASN A 4 2.80 -56.74 34.54
C ASN A 4 2.38 -55.52 33.70
N THR A 5 1.12 -55.09 33.77
CA THR A 5 0.65 -53.85 33.12
C THR A 5 1.15 -52.61 33.84
N LEU A 6 1.21 -52.67 35.18
CA LEU A 6 1.73 -51.58 36.00
C LEU A 6 3.24 -51.38 35.79
N THR A 7 4.01 -52.46 35.69
CA THR A 7 5.46 -52.38 35.40
C THR A 7 5.73 -51.86 33.99
N GLY A 8 4.92 -52.23 33.00
CA GLY A 8 5.02 -51.65 31.64
C GLY A 8 4.76 -50.15 31.61
N LEU A 9 3.74 -49.67 32.35
CA LEU A 9 3.42 -48.24 32.44
C LEU A 9 4.53 -47.44 33.16
N VAL A 10 5.11 -48.00 34.22
CA VAL A 10 6.25 -47.38 34.93
C VAL A 10 7.49 -47.31 34.03
N LEU A 11 7.77 -48.36 33.25
CA LEU A 11 8.88 -48.34 32.30
C LEU A 11 8.66 -47.35 31.15
N MET A 12 7.44 -47.25 30.64
CA MET A 12 7.09 -46.26 29.62
C MET A 12 7.23 -44.83 30.14
N MET A 13 6.77 -44.56 31.36
CA MET A 13 6.90 -43.24 31.99
C MET A 13 8.36 -42.88 32.30
N ALA A 14 9.17 -43.86 32.72
CA ALA A 14 10.60 -43.67 32.91
C ALA A 14 11.33 -43.34 31.59
N LEU A 15 10.93 -43.96 30.48
CA LEU A 15 11.53 -43.72 29.17
C LEU A 15 11.18 -42.34 28.60
N LEU A 16 9.93 -41.89 28.81
CA LEU A 16 9.50 -40.54 28.44
C LEU A 16 10.24 -39.45 29.22
N LEU A 17 10.40 -39.62 30.53
CA LEU A 17 11.13 -38.65 31.37
C LEU A 17 12.63 -38.62 31.03
N GLY A 18 13.23 -39.77 30.72
CA GLY A 18 14.62 -39.83 30.26
C GLY A 18 14.84 -39.15 28.91
N TYR A 19 13.90 -39.30 27.97
CA TYR A 19 13.96 -38.61 26.67
C TYR A 19 13.78 -37.10 26.80
N GLN A 20 12.84 -36.65 27.65
CA GLN A 20 12.62 -35.22 27.90
C GLN A 20 13.87 -34.58 28.54
N TRP A 21 14.52 -35.27 29.48
CA TRP A 21 15.78 -34.80 30.06
C TRP A 21 16.95 -34.78 29.05
N TYR A 22 17.01 -35.74 28.12
CA TYR A 22 18.05 -35.78 27.08
C TYR A 22 17.87 -34.70 25.99
N MET A 23 16.63 -34.29 25.72
CA MET A 23 16.28 -33.24 24.74
C MET A 23 16.02 -31.87 25.39
N ALA A 24 16.23 -31.74 26.71
CA ALA A 24 16.13 -30.45 27.38
C ALA A 24 17.21 -29.51 26.80
N PRO A 25 16.82 -28.34 26.26
CA PRO A 25 17.77 -27.39 25.71
C PRO A 25 18.74 -26.93 26.80
N THR A 26 19.99 -26.71 26.41
CA THR A 26 21.03 -26.30 27.37
C THR A 26 20.74 -24.90 27.91
N ASP A 27 21.09 -24.62 29.17
CA ASP A 27 20.78 -23.34 29.83
C ASP A 27 21.29 -22.10 29.06
N GLU A 28 22.36 -22.26 28.26
CA GLU A 28 22.91 -21.20 27.41
C GLU A 28 22.03 -20.91 26.18
N GLU A 29 21.38 -21.91 25.58
CA GLU A 29 20.49 -21.75 24.43
C GLU A 29 19.14 -21.13 24.85
N VAL A 30 18.66 -21.48 26.05
CA VAL A 30 17.45 -20.87 26.65
C VAL A 30 17.70 -19.39 26.96
N ALA A 31 18.86 -19.05 27.52
CA ALA A 31 19.23 -17.66 27.80
C ALA A 31 19.37 -16.83 26.51
N GLN A 32 19.88 -17.42 25.42
CA GLN A 32 19.94 -16.75 24.12
C GLN A 32 18.54 -16.53 23.53
N TRP A 33 17.66 -17.53 23.61
CA TRP A 33 16.28 -17.41 23.13
C TRP A 33 15.49 -16.34 23.91
N GLU A 34 15.62 -16.32 25.24
CA GLU A 34 14.96 -15.32 26.09
C GLU A 34 15.53 -13.91 25.84
N ALA A 35 16.84 -13.78 25.62
CA ALA A 35 17.45 -12.50 25.26
C ALA A 35 17.00 -12.01 23.88
N GLU A 36 16.89 -12.89 22.88
CA GLU A 36 16.40 -12.56 21.54
C GLU A 36 14.92 -12.13 21.60
N GLN A 37 14.07 -12.87 22.32
CA GLN A 37 12.66 -12.54 22.50
C GLN A 37 12.47 -11.22 23.27
N ALA A 38 13.23 -10.98 24.34
CA ALA A 38 13.19 -9.72 25.07
C ALA A 38 13.62 -8.54 24.18
N ARG A 39 14.63 -8.71 23.32
CA ARG A 39 15.03 -7.70 22.33
C ARG A 39 13.93 -7.42 21.31
N LEU A 40 13.28 -8.45 20.77
CA LEU A 40 12.17 -8.29 19.81
C LEU A 40 10.99 -7.55 20.44
N THR A 41 10.58 -7.93 21.66
CA THR A 41 9.47 -7.24 22.35
C THR A 41 9.82 -5.80 22.75
N ALA A 42 11.07 -5.52 23.10
CA ALA A 42 11.52 -4.16 23.40
C ALA A 42 11.65 -3.30 22.12
N GLU A 43 11.97 -3.90 20.98
CA GLU A 43 11.94 -3.23 19.68
C GLU A 43 10.49 -2.91 19.24
N GLU A 44 9.52 -3.81 19.47
CA GLU A 44 8.09 -3.59 19.17
C GLU A 44 7.42 -2.53 20.09
N ASP A 45 7.73 -2.50 21.38
CA ASP A 45 7.20 -1.46 22.29
C ASP A 45 7.85 -0.07 22.02
N SER A 46 9.09 -0.06 21.52
CA SER A 46 9.78 1.16 21.10
C SER A 46 9.20 1.72 19.79
N THR A 47 8.77 0.88 18.84
CA THR A 47 8.12 1.34 17.60
C THR A 47 6.68 1.78 17.83
N ALA A 48 5.89 1.15 18.70
CA ALA A 48 4.51 1.58 18.97
C ALA A 48 4.41 2.98 19.63
N ALA A 49 5.32 3.29 20.55
CA ALA A 49 5.39 4.62 21.17
C ALA A 49 5.99 5.68 20.22
N ALA A 50 6.98 5.29 19.41
CA ALA A 50 7.56 6.15 18.37
C ALA A 50 6.58 6.43 17.24
N ASP A 51 5.74 5.47 16.84
CA ASP A 51 4.71 5.63 15.80
C ASP A 51 3.52 6.47 16.30
N TYR A 52 3.15 6.37 17.58
CA TYR A 52 2.15 7.28 18.17
C TYR A 52 2.69 8.72 18.30
N ALA A 53 3.97 8.90 18.67
CA ALA A 53 4.61 10.20 18.73
C ALA A 53 4.89 10.78 17.32
N ALA A 54 5.28 9.94 16.35
CA ALA A 54 5.52 10.32 14.96
C ALA A 54 4.21 10.60 14.21
N SER A 55 3.12 9.88 14.50
CA SER A 55 1.80 10.19 13.94
C SER A 55 1.24 11.50 14.50
N GLN A 56 1.43 11.80 15.80
CA GLN A 56 1.08 13.12 16.34
C GLN A 56 1.99 14.25 15.83
N ALA A 57 3.29 14.00 15.67
CA ALA A 57 4.21 14.96 15.07
C ALA A 57 3.90 15.18 13.57
N ALA A 58 3.49 14.14 12.85
CA ALA A 58 3.05 14.23 11.45
C ALA A 58 1.70 14.94 11.32
N LEU A 59 0.75 14.73 12.22
CA LEU A 59 -0.51 15.48 12.28
C LEU A 59 -0.24 16.98 12.56
N ASN A 60 0.66 17.27 13.50
CA ASN A 60 1.06 18.66 13.82
C ASN A 60 1.89 19.30 12.70
N ALA A 61 2.77 18.54 12.02
CA ALA A 61 3.51 19.00 10.86
C ALA A 61 2.60 19.18 9.64
N THR A 62 1.55 18.36 9.49
CA THR A 62 0.53 18.51 8.45
C THR A 62 -0.36 19.71 8.73
N ALA A 63 -0.73 19.96 9.99
CA ALA A 63 -1.44 21.17 10.40
C ALA A 63 -0.57 22.44 10.24
N GLN A 64 0.75 22.36 10.47
CA GLN A 64 1.69 23.46 10.23
C GLN A 64 2.02 23.65 8.74
N LEU A 65 2.05 22.59 7.94
CA LEU A 65 2.14 22.64 6.48
C LEU A 65 0.84 23.14 5.86
N GLN A 66 -0.33 22.83 6.42
CA GLN A 66 -1.61 23.42 6.01
C GLN A 66 -1.66 24.91 6.39
N ALA A 67 -1.20 25.30 7.58
CA ALA A 67 -1.06 26.70 7.96
C ALA A 67 0.04 27.45 7.17
N ALA A 68 1.04 26.75 6.63
CA ALA A 68 2.05 27.31 5.72
C ALA A 68 1.58 27.34 4.26
N SER A 69 0.73 26.39 3.83
CA SER A 69 0.08 26.36 2.52
C SER A 69 -1.08 27.34 2.42
N GLU A 70 -1.69 27.75 3.54
CA GLU A 70 -2.61 28.89 3.59
C GLU A 70 -1.90 30.24 3.31
N ASN A 71 -0.56 30.28 3.33
CA ASN A 71 0.25 31.47 3.04
C ASN A 71 0.99 31.46 1.69
N ASP A 72 0.80 30.45 0.84
CA ASP A 72 1.43 30.39 -0.50
C ASP A 72 0.40 30.35 -1.64
N GLY A 73 -0.73 31.04 -1.42
CA GLY A 73 -1.79 31.26 -2.41
C GLY A 73 -1.42 32.25 -3.53
N ASN A 74 -0.13 32.43 -3.83
CA ASN A 74 0.33 33.15 -5.02
C ASN A 74 1.18 32.20 -5.86
N LEU A 75 0.51 31.25 -6.51
CA LEU A 75 1.06 30.58 -7.69
C LEU A 75 1.65 31.66 -8.60
N ASN A 76 2.89 31.46 -9.06
CA ASN A 76 3.48 32.34 -10.06
C ASN A 76 2.47 32.44 -11.23
N PRO A 77 1.95 33.64 -11.56
CA PRO A 77 0.96 33.80 -12.62
C PRO A 77 1.42 33.22 -13.97
N GLU A 78 2.73 33.16 -14.20
CA GLU A 78 3.32 32.52 -15.38
C GLU A 78 3.19 30.99 -15.38
N LEU A 79 3.37 30.34 -14.22
CA LEU A 79 3.22 28.90 -14.08
C LEU A 79 1.75 28.49 -14.26
N ASP A 80 0.83 29.25 -13.67
CA ASP A 80 -0.60 29.00 -13.81
C ASP A 80 -1.05 29.16 -15.28
N ALA A 81 -0.58 30.21 -15.97
CA ALA A 81 -0.81 30.39 -17.40
C ALA A 81 -0.26 29.24 -18.26
N GLU A 82 0.93 28.73 -17.93
CA GLU A 82 1.55 27.58 -18.59
C GLU A 82 0.73 26.30 -18.40
N LEU A 83 0.29 26.02 -17.16
CA LEU A 83 -0.50 24.83 -16.82
C LEU A 83 -1.86 24.88 -17.49
N ARG A 84 -2.54 26.03 -17.49
CA ARG A 84 -3.79 26.22 -18.24
C ARG A 84 -3.61 26.03 -19.73
N ARG A 85 -2.48 26.46 -20.30
CA ARG A 85 -2.20 26.24 -21.73
C ARG A 85 -2.00 24.77 -22.06
N ARG A 86 -1.34 24.00 -21.18
CA ARG A 86 -1.03 22.58 -21.43
C ARG A 86 -2.15 21.61 -21.06
N PHE A 87 -2.89 21.92 -20.01
CA PHE A 87 -3.86 21.01 -19.40
C PHE A 87 -5.27 21.60 -19.30
N GLY A 88 -5.48 22.85 -19.74
CA GLY A 88 -6.78 23.52 -19.62
C GLY A 88 -7.23 23.67 -18.17
N GLU A 89 -8.50 23.38 -17.92
CA GLU A 89 -9.13 23.40 -16.59
C GLU A 89 -8.52 22.38 -15.61
N PHE A 90 -7.71 21.44 -16.08
CA PHE A 90 -7.06 20.43 -15.23
C PHE A 90 -5.71 20.89 -14.67
N GLY A 91 -5.20 22.06 -15.10
CA GLY A 91 -3.90 22.59 -14.72
C GLY A 91 -3.62 22.64 -13.21
N PRO A 92 -4.55 23.15 -12.37
CA PRO A 92 -4.34 23.18 -10.92
C PRO A 92 -4.14 21.79 -10.31
N GLY A 93 -4.83 20.78 -10.84
CA GLY A 93 -4.75 19.39 -10.39
C GLY A 93 -3.41 18.71 -10.68
N VAL A 94 -2.53 19.31 -11.49
CA VAL A 94 -1.19 18.75 -11.80
C VAL A 94 -0.23 18.93 -10.62
N ILE A 95 -0.43 19.97 -9.81
CA ILE A 95 0.52 20.40 -8.78
C ILE A 95 0.40 19.50 -7.54
N GLY A 96 1.52 18.91 -7.13
CA GLY A 96 1.63 18.21 -5.86
C GLY A 96 2.91 17.39 -5.75
N THR A 97 3.15 16.84 -4.56
CA THR A 97 4.29 15.99 -4.27
C THR A 97 3.87 14.53 -4.25
N ASP A 98 4.54 13.72 -5.06
CA ASP A 98 4.20 12.33 -5.24
C ASP A 98 4.61 11.51 -4.00
N ARG A 99 3.70 10.67 -3.52
CA ARG A 99 3.96 9.69 -2.46
C ARG A 99 3.15 8.42 -2.66
N ASP A 100 3.62 7.35 -2.04
CA ASP A 100 2.90 6.08 -2.03
C ASP A 100 1.89 6.01 -0.89
N LEU A 101 0.78 5.33 -1.15
CA LEU A 101 -0.30 5.04 -0.22
C LEU A 101 -0.59 3.53 -0.29
N VAL A 102 -0.96 2.92 0.84
CA VAL A 102 -1.11 1.46 0.91
C VAL A 102 -2.46 1.08 1.48
N MET A 103 -3.17 0.20 0.76
CA MET A 103 -4.26 -0.61 1.32
C MET A 103 -3.76 -2.04 1.51
N SER A 104 -4.21 -2.70 2.58
CA SER A 104 -3.81 -4.06 2.93
C SER A 104 -4.91 -4.78 3.70
N ASN A 105 -5.01 -6.09 3.47
CA ASN A 105 -5.72 -7.05 4.32
C ASN A 105 -4.88 -8.34 4.43
N ASP A 106 -5.45 -9.40 5.00
CA ASP A 106 -4.77 -10.69 5.19
C ASP A 106 -4.34 -11.38 3.87
N GLN A 107 -4.88 -10.95 2.73
CA GLN A 107 -4.70 -11.58 1.42
C GLN A 107 -3.78 -10.80 0.49
N VAL A 108 -3.86 -9.48 0.49
CA VAL A 108 -3.17 -8.65 -0.51
C VAL A 108 -2.73 -7.30 0.06
N ARG A 109 -1.53 -6.87 -0.35
CA ARG A 109 -1.05 -5.48 -0.28
C ARG A 109 -1.30 -4.82 -1.63
N VAL A 110 -1.91 -3.64 -1.65
CA VAL A 110 -2.02 -2.82 -2.86
C VAL A 110 -1.43 -1.45 -2.58
N THR A 111 -0.46 -1.06 -3.39
CA THR A 111 0.18 0.25 -3.33
C THR A 111 -0.40 1.14 -4.43
N PHE A 112 -0.69 2.39 -4.07
CA PHE A 112 -1.16 3.46 -4.93
C PHE A 112 -0.11 4.58 -4.91
N ASN A 113 -0.08 5.41 -5.94
CA ASN A 113 0.70 6.65 -5.90
C ASN A 113 -0.25 7.85 -6.02
N THR A 114 0.05 8.94 -5.32
CA THR A 114 -0.75 10.18 -5.42
C THR A 114 -0.67 10.80 -6.81
N ARG A 115 0.38 10.53 -7.59
CA ARG A 115 0.37 10.74 -9.04
C ARG A 115 -0.48 9.66 -9.69
N GLY A 116 -1.51 10.04 -10.44
CA GLY A 116 -2.42 9.06 -11.03
C GLY A 116 -3.53 8.59 -10.11
N GLY A 117 -3.28 8.41 -8.80
CA GLY A 117 -4.30 7.95 -7.87
C GLY A 117 -4.85 6.57 -8.23
N LEU A 118 -4.06 5.71 -8.85
CA LEU A 118 -4.41 4.33 -9.25
C LEU A 118 -3.40 3.33 -8.67
N PRO A 119 -3.74 2.02 -8.63
CA PRO A 119 -2.80 0.99 -8.20
C PRO A 119 -1.53 0.98 -9.05
N VAL A 120 -0.39 0.91 -8.38
CA VAL A 120 0.95 0.83 -9.00
C VAL A 120 1.68 -0.47 -8.65
N ALA A 121 1.30 -1.14 -7.55
CA ALA A 121 1.78 -2.47 -7.21
C ALA A 121 0.72 -3.27 -6.46
N ALA A 122 0.75 -4.59 -6.59
CA ALA A 122 -0.04 -5.50 -5.80
C ALA A 122 0.76 -6.77 -5.48
N THR A 123 0.74 -7.17 -4.21
CA THR A 123 1.52 -8.30 -3.68
C THR A 123 0.63 -9.18 -2.80
N LEU A 124 0.66 -10.49 -3.01
CA LEU A 124 -0.09 -11.46 -2.21
C LEU A 124 0.55 -11.63 -0.82
N GLN A 125 -0.25 -11.75 0.24
CA GLN A 125 0.22 -11.86 1.64
C GLN A 125 -0.15 -13.18 2.32
N ASP A 126 -0.97 -14.00 1.67
CA ASP A 126 -1.56 -15.24 2.17
C ASP A 126 -0.73 -16.49 1.86
N GLY A 127 0.60 -16.33 1.78
CA GLY A 127 1.55 -17.43 1.65
C GLY A 127 1.87 -17.86 0.22
N TYR A 128 1.36 -17.17 -0.81
CA TYR A 128 1.84 -17.37 -2.18
C TYR A 128 3.23 -16.76 -2.37
N THR A 129 4.26 -17.62 -2.43
CA THR A 129 5.64 -17.22 -2.66
C THR A 129 6.13 -17.59 -4.05
N ARG A 130 7.19 -16.91 -4.48
CA ARG A 130 7.86 -17.14 -5.75
C ARG A 130 8.58 -18.48 -5.75
N TYR A 131 8.56 -19.19 -6.88
CA TYR A 131 9.32 -20.43 -7.01
C TYR A 131 10.81 -20.22 -6.72
N GLY A 132 11.34 -20.99 -5.77
CA GLY A 132 12.75 -20.99 -5.39
C GLY A 132 13.12 -19.96 -4.31
N GLY A 133 12.14 -19.36 -3.63
CA GLY A 133 12.37 -18.50 -2.47
C GLY A 133 11.10 -18.25 -1.64
N ASP A 134 11.21 -17.39 -0.64
CA ASP A 134 10.12 -17.01 0.27
C ASP A 134 9.54 -15.63 -0.04
N GLU A 135 9.95 -15.02 -1.15
CA GLU A 135 9.45 -13.72 -1.61
C GLU A 135 7.97 -13.83 -2.01
N PRO A 136 7.07 -12.99 -1.47
CA PRO A 136 5.67 -13.03 -1.86
C PRO A 136 5.45 -12.68 -3.33
N VAL A 137 4.45 -13.29 -3.94
CA VAL A 137 4.11 -13.06 -5.35
C VAL A 137 3.64 -11.63 -5.58
N SER A 138 4.35 -10.89 -6.42
CA SER A 138 3.89 -9.63 -6.98
C SER A 138 3.17 -9.87 -8.31
N LEU A 139 2.01 -9.22 -8.48
CA LEU A 139 1.14 -9.46 -9.64
C LEU A 139 1.72 -8.87 -10.94
N TRP A 140 2.50 -7.79 -10.84
CA TRP A 140 3.20 -7.16 -11.96
C TRP A 140 4.46 -6.43 -11.49
N VAL A 141 5.36 -6.14 -12.44
CA VAL A 141 6.54 -5.30 -12.21
C VAL A 141 6.10 -3.83 -12.22
N ARG A 142 6.18 -3.16 -11.08
CA ARG A 142 5.75 -1.76 -10.91
C ARG A 142 6.39 -0.82 -11.94
N GLU A 143 7.69 -0.94 -12.18
CA GLU A 143 8.46 -0.04 -13.04
C GLU A 143 8.16 -0.23 -14.54
N GLN A 144 7.45 -1.31 -14.90
CA GLN A 144 7.13 -1.68 -16.28
C GLN A 144 5.63 -1.88 -16.48
N SER A 145 4.82 -1.39 -15.54
CA SER A 145 3.37 -1.48 -15.58
C SER A 145 2.76 -0.13 -15.24
N ASP A 146 1.65 0.18 -15.86
CA ASP A 146 0.94 1.44 -15.64
C ASP A 146 -0.56 1.24 -15.78
N MET A 147 -1.30 2.03 -15.00
CA MET A 147 -2.74 2.19 -15.14
C MET A 147 -3.03 3.67 -15.35
N ASN A 148 -3.91 3.98 -16.30
CA ASN A 148 -4.31 5.35 -16.55
C ASN A 148 -5.77 5.44 -16.98
N VAL A 149 -6.43 6.51 -16.54
CA VAL A 149 -7.73 6.94 -17.07
C VAL A 149 -7.51 8.28 -17.75
N ALA A 150 -7.75 8.34 -19.05
CA ALA A 150 -7.53 9.55 -19.84
C ALA A 150 -8.70 9.88 -20.75
N TRP A 151 -8.80 11.14 -21.13
CA TRP A 151 -9.85 11.71 -21.97
C TRP A 151 -9.28 12.80 -22.87
N ASP A 152 -10.06 13.16 -23.90
CA ASP A 152 -9.69 14.22 -24.83
C ASP A 152 -10.41 15.52 -24.47
N VAL A 153 -9.62 16.56 -24.19
CA VAL A 153 -10.10 17.90 -23.88
C VAL A 153 -10.03 18.78 -25.14
N PRO A 154 -11.16 19.36 -25.59
CA PRO A 154 -11.17 20.24 -26.76
C PRO A 154 -10.20 21.42 -26.62
N GLY A 155 -9.33 21.63 -27.63
CA GLY A 155 -8.37 22.74 -27.65
C GLY A 155 -7.11 22.51 -26.80
N VAL A 156 -7.04 21.41 -26.04
CA VAL A 156 -5.90 21.06 -25.18
C VAL A 156 -5.24 19.76 -25.65
N GLY A 157 -6.05 18.74 -25.94
CA GLY A 157 -5.57 17.41 -26.28
C GLY A 157 -5.85 16.39 -25.18
N ARG A 158 -5.04 15.33 -25.13
CA ARG A 158 -5.24 14.23 -24.19
C ARG A 158 -4.72 14.62 -22.81
N VAL A 159 -5.57 14.46 -21.80
CA VAL A 159 -5.24 14.62 -20.38
C VAL A 159 -5.69 13.36 -19.65
N GLY A 160 -4.97 12.94 -18.62
CA GLY A 160 -5.40 11.81 -17.82
C GLY A 160 -4.89 11.84 -16.39
N PHE A 161 -5.25 10.81 -15.66
CA PHE A 161 -4.92 10.65 -14.25
C PHE A 161 -3.42 10.74 -14.02
N GLN A 162 -2.60 10.14 -14.88
CA GLN A 162 -1.13 10.21 -14.80
C GLN A 162 -0.55 11.63 -14.77
N ASP A 163 -1.26 12.62 -15.33
CA ASP A 163 -0.84 14.02 -15.33
C ASP A 163 -1.20 14.69 -13.99
N LEU A 164 -2.23 14.18 -13.32
CA LEU A 164 -2.83 14.76 -12.12
C LEU A 164 -2.22 14.21 -10.84
N HIS A 165 -2.17 15.09 -9.85
CA HIS A 165 -1.91 14.77 -8.46
C HIS A 165 -3.23 14.67 -7.71
N PHE A 166 -3.35 13.62 -6.91
CA PHE A 166 -4.50 13.33 -6.07
C PHE A 166 -4.08 13.36 -4.61
N LYS A 167 -4.68 14.26 -3.85
CA LYS A 167 -4.49 14.39 -2.41
C LYS A 167 -5.41 13.41 -1.67
N PRO A 168 -4.91 12.71 -0.65
CA PRO A 168 -5.75 11.84 0.15
C PRO A 168 -6.67 12.65 1.06
N ILE A 169 -7.98 12.39 0.95
CA ILE A 169 -9.03 12.95 1.82
C ILE A 169 -9.33 11.98 2.98
N SER A 170 -9.17 10.68 2.76
CA SER A 170 -9.29 9.65 3.79
C SER A 170 -8.38 8.48 3.44
N GLU A 171 -7.57 8.04 4.39
CA GLU A 171 -6.65 6.90 4.26
C GLU A 171 -7.00 5.85 5.31
N GLY A 172 -7.24 4.63 4.87
CA GLY A 172 -7.52 3.50 5.73
C GLY A 172 -6.98 2.19 5.13
N PRO A 173 -6.93 1.11 5.93
CA PRO A 173 -6.33 -0.15 5.50
C PRO A 173 -7.08 -0.78 4.32
N THR A 174 -8.39 -0.60 4.22
CA THR A 174 -9.22 -1.20 3.16
C THR A 174 -10.04 -0.19 2.36
N GLN A 175 -9.84 1.11 2.61
CA GLN A 175 -10.50 2.16 1.87
C GLN A 175 -9.58 3.37 1.72
N LEU A 176 -9.53 3.93 0.53
CA LEU A 176 -8.78 5.14 0.22
C LEU A 176 -9.68 6.10 -0.57
N VAL A 177 -9.75 7.35 -0.13
CA VAL A 177 -10.47 8.42 -0.85
C VAL A 177 -9.46 9.47 -1.25
N LEU A 178 -9.33 9.68 -2.56
CA LEU A 178 -8.37 10.60 -3.17
C LEU A 178 -9.12 11.68 -3.94
N GLU A 179 -8.55 12.89 -4.00
CA GLU A 179 -9.12 14.01 -4.72
C GLU A 179 -8.05 14.84 -5.42
N SER A 180 -8.23 15.07 -6.72
CA SER A 180 -7.50 16.10 -7.45
C SER A 180 -8.38 17.36 -7.49
N ASP A 181 -7.90 18.42 -6.85
CA ASP A 181 -8.56 19.73 -6.81
C ASP A 181 -8.19 20.52 -8.06
N LEU A 182 -9.20 20.93 -8.82
CA LEU A 182 -9.06 21.65 -10.09
C LEU A 182 -9.38 23.14 -9.94
N GLY A 183 -9.69 23.62 -8.73
CA GLY A 183 -10.13 24.99 -8.47
C GLY A 183 -11.61 25.23 -8.81
N ASP A 184 -12.17 26.36 -8.39
CA ASP A 184 -13.56 26.77 -8.70
C ASP A 184 -14.65 25.74 -8.34
N ASN A 185 -14.44 24.96 -7.27
CA ASN A 185 -15.25 23.80 -6.84
C ASN A 185 -15.27 22.62 -7.81
N ASN A 186 -14.37 22.62 -8.81
CA ASN A 186 -14.16 21.49 -9.70
C ASN A 186 -13.15 20.52 -9.10
N ALA A 187 -13.42 19.23 -9.23
CA ALA A 187 -12.53 18.21 -8.72
C ALA A 187 -12.77 16.85 -9.38
N ILE A 188 -11.80 15.96 -9.24
CA ILE A 188 -11.94 14.54 -9.55
C ILE A 188 -11.71 13.75 -8.27
N ARG A 189 -12.73 13.02 -7.82
CA ARG A 189 -12.64 12.17 -6.63
C ARG A 189 -12.59 10.70 -7.02
N VAL A 190 -11.67 9.98 -6.42
CA VAL A 190 -11.48 8.54 -6.62
C VAL A 190 -11.64 7.84 -5.28
N VAL A 191 -12.52 6.85 -5.22
CA VAL A 191 -12.73 6.03 -4.03
C VAL A 191 -12.30 4.62 -4.35
N HIS A 192 -11.29 4.13 -3.64
CA HIS A 192 -10.88 2.73 -3.68
C HIS A 192 -11.38 1.99 -2.45
N LYS A 193 -11.85 0.75 -2.66
CA LYS A 193 -12.23 -0.16 -1.59
C LYS A 193 -11.65 -1.55 -1.84
N LEU A 194 -10.93 -2.06 -0.86
CA LEU A 194 -10.31 -3.38 -0.88
C LEU A 194 -11.21 -4.40 -0.16
N GLU A 195 -11.69 -5.40 -0.91
CA GLU A 195 -12.49 -6.52 -0.41
C GLU A 195 -11.92 -7.84 -0.94
N GLY A 196 -11.32 -8.64 -0.05
CA GLY A 196 -10.54 -9.81 -0.45
C GLY A 196 -9.39 -9.42 -1.40
N TYR A 197 -9.29 -10.06 -2.56
CA TYR A 197 -8.34 -9.69 -3.62
C TYR A 197 -8.84 -8.58 -4.57
N GLN A 198 -10.04 -8.04 -4.36
CA GLN A 198 -10.66 -7.09 -5.29
C GLN A 198 -10.48 -5.66 -4.80
N VAL A 199 -9.97 -4.79 -5.68
CA VAL A 199 -10.01 -3.34 -5.49
C VAL A 199 -11.15 -2.79 -6.35
N LYS A 200 -12.24 -2.38 -5.70
CA LYS A 200 -13.29 -1.58 -6.33
C LYS A 200 -12.83 -0.14 -6.41
N THR A 201 -13.03 0.50 -7.57
CA THR A 201 -12.65 1.90 -7.81
C THR A 201 -13.82 2.65 -8.40
N ASP A 202 -14.31 3.66 -7.68
CA ASP A 202 -15.35 4.57 -8.13
C ASP A 202 -14.73 5.93 -8.45
N ILE A 203 -14.98 6.44 -9.66
CA ILE A 203 -14.44 7.72 -10.14
C ILE A 203 -15.59 8.70 -10.31
N ASN A 204 -15.50 9.84 -9.64
CA ASN A 204 -16.46 10.93 -9.76
C ASN A 204 -15.79 12.19 -10.28
N PHE A 205 -16.28 12.70 -11.41
CA PHE A 205 -15.89 14.00 -11.94
C PHE A 205 -16.91 15.02 -11.43
N MET A 206 -16.45 16.13 -10.85
CA MET A 206 -17.29 17.16 -10.27
C MET A 206 -17.02 18.48 -10.98
N GLY A 207 -18.01 18.99 -11.71
CA GLY A 207 -17.94 20.26 -12.43
C GLY A 207 -17.15 20.26 -13.74
N VAL A 208 -16.48 19.15 -14.08
CA VAL A 208 -15.71 18.96 -15.33
C VAL A 208 -16.26 17.84 -16.21
N GLU A 209 -17.44 17.33 -15.92
CA GLU A 209 -18.05 16.17 -16.59
C GLU A 209 -18.06 16.37 -18.10
N ARG A 210 -18.57 17.53 -18.56
CA ARG A 210 -18.66 17.89 -19.98
C ARG A 210 -17.32 17.92 -20.71
N LEU A 211 -16.23 18.22 -20.01
CA LEU A 211 -14.88 18.25 -20.56
C LEU A 211 -14.26 16.85 -20.64
N THR A 212 -14.71 15.93 -19.81
CA THR A 212 -14.16 14.56 -19.72
C THR A 212 -14.99 13.52 -20.46
N GLU A 213 -16.20 13.82 -20.97
CA GLU A 213 -17.06 12.81 -21.61
C GLU A 213 -16.46 12.19 -22.87
N ARG A 214 -15.55 12.90 -23.55
CA ARG A 214 -14.99 12.46 -24.83
C ARG A 214 -13.83 11.49 -24.60
N GLN A 215 -14.00 10.27 -25.11
CA GLN A 215 -12.97 9.24 -25.15
C GLN A 215 -12.37 8.91 -23.78
N ARG A 216 -13.20 8.77 -22.74
CA ARG A 216 -12.75 8.18 -21.47
C ARG A 216 -12.25 6.77 -21.71
N LEU A 217 -10.93 6.60 -21.64
CA LEU A 217 -10.25 5.34 -21.85
C LEU A 217 -9.49 4.97 -20.59
N PHE A 218 -9.82 3.80 -20.07
CA PHE A 218 -8.96 3.11 -19.12
C PHE A 218 -7.96 2.25 -19.87
N THR A 219 -6.68 2.43 -19.57
CA THR A 219 -5.59 1.59 -20.07
C THR A 219 -4.89 0.94 -18.89
N TRP A 220 -4.58 -0.35 -19.02
CA TRP A 220 -3.76 -1.08 -18.08
C TRP A 220 -2.72 -1.90 -18.84
N ASN A 221 -1.45 -1.52 -18.70
CA ASN A 221 -0.32 -2.31 -19.14
C ASN A 221 0.28 -3.01 -17.92
N ALA A 222 0.36 -4.33 -17.95
CA ALA A 222 0.91 -5.12 -16.87
C ALA A 222 1.98 -6.07 -17.40
N LEU A 223 3.21 -5.91 -16.91
CA LEU A 223 4.27 -6.88 -17.11
C LEU A 223 4.32 -7.84 -15.92
N GLY A 224 3.91 -9.09 -16.15
CA GLY A 224 3.98 -10.13 -15.13
C GLY A 224 5.41 -10.50 -14.75
N GLN A 225 5.61 -10.93 -13.51
CA GLN A 225 6.86 -11.53 -13.06
C GLN A 225 6.84 -13.05 -13.27
N ARG A 226 8.03 -13.65 -13.44
CA ARG A 226 8.15 -15.11 -13.43
C ARG A 226 7.97 -15.59 -11.99
N ASN A 227 6.78 -16.11 -11.69
CA ASN A 227 6.44 -16.62 -10.36
C ASN A 227 6.61 -18.15 -10.23
N GLU A 228 6.59 -18.86 -11.36
CA GLU A 228 6.64 -20.32 -11.40
C GLU A 228 7.97 -20.88 -11.95
N LYS A 229 8.18 -22.18 -11.76
CA LYS A 229 9.26 -22.94 -12.41
C LYS A 229 9.01 -22.97 -13.91
N GLY A 230 9.97 -22.49 -14.70
CA GLY A 230 9.91 -22.64 -16.16
C GLY A 230 9.99 -24.11 -16.59
N LEU A 231 9.37 -24.44 -17.71
CA LEU A 231 9.54 -25.74 -18.35
C LEU A 231 11.00 -25.88 -18.83
N GLN A 232 11.70 -26.89 -18.33
CA GLN A 232 12.97 -27.34 -18.91
C GLN A 232 12.61 -28.23 -20.09
N TRP A 233 12.99 -27.81 -21.30
CA TRP A 233 12.95 -28.61 -22.52
C TRP A 233 14.27 -29.34 -22.72
#